data_AF-A0A1I7YQC1-F1
#
_entry.id   AF-A0A1I7YQC1-F1
#
_cell.length_a   1.000
_cell.length_b   1.000
_cell.length_c   1.000
_cell.angle_alpha   90.00
_cell.angle_beta   90.00
_cell.angle_gamma   90.00
#
_symmetry.space_group_name_H-M   'P 1'
#
loop_
_entity.id
_entity.type
_entity.pdbx_description
1 polymer ?
#
loop_
_entity_poly.entity_id
_entity_poly.type
_entity_poly.pdbx_seq_one_letter_code
_entity_poly.pdbx_strand_id
1 'polypeptide(L)'
;MGHPELLICGIIKILVILLTIAVLILLDPDYVTAYISVNYEIVFIYIVSALTLLYCLVSIVMYVLMFRRESGKEDHEVERITNCSLSEIVLATSGIMGWVIVCGIGGNVSQRTIIETGERFGWLAACAGINTAMFLGIAIVFCLHVVNNKIIQRDRGDYMYANRT
;
A
#
# COMPACT_ATOMS: atom_id res chain seq x y z
N MET A 1 -12.00 -10.94 18.49
CA MET A 1 -12.31 -12.03 17.51
C MET A 1 -11.54 -11.63 16.28
N GLY A 2 -10.45 -12.32 15.93
CA GLY A 2 -9.37 -11.75 15.11
C GLY A 2 -9.85 -11.15 13.79
N HIS A 3 -9.41 -9.93 13.49
CA HIS A 3 -9.69 -9.16 12.28
C HIS A 3 -9.02 -9.81 11.04
N PRO A 4 -9.73 -10.64 10.23
CA PRO A 4 -9.13 -11.32 9.09
C PRO A 4 -8.59 -10.34 8.03
N GLU A 5 -9.18 -9.14 7.94
CA GLU A 5 -8.70 -8.04 7.12
C GLU A 5 -7.26 -7.63 7.42
N LEU A 6 -6.85 -7.62 8.70
CA LEU A 6 -5.49 -7.24 9.10
C LEU A 6 -4.47 -8.29 8.68
N LEU A 7 -4.83 -9.57 8.76
CA LEU A 7 -3.98 -10.68 8.32
C LEU A 7 -3.78 -10.67 6.81
N ILE A 8 -4.86 -10.52 6.04
CA ILE A 8 -4.80 -10.44 4.57
C ILE A 8 -3.94 -9.23 4.15
N CYS A 9 -4.16 -8.06 4.75
CA CYS A 9 -3.36 -6.87 4.45
C CYS A 9 -1.89 -7.04 4.86
N GLY A 10 -1.61 -7.72 5.96
CA GLY A 10 -0.24 -8.05 6.37
C GLY A 10 0.50 -8.88 5.33
N ILE A 11 -0.15 -9.92 4.79
CA ILE A 11 0.42 -10.77 3.72
C ILE A 11 0.67 -9.95 2.45
N ILE A 12 -0.31 -9.15 2.01
CA ILE A 12 -0.15 -8.31 0.82
C ILE A 12 1.01 -7.32 1.00
N LYS A 13 1.17 -6.71 2.19
CA LYS A 13 2.29 -5.81 2.47
C LYS A 13 3.65 -6.50 2.42
N ILE A 14 3.76 -7.75 2.88
CA ILE A 14 5.00 -8.53 2.72
C ILE A 14 5.33 -8.72 1.23
N LEU A 15 4.33 -9.03 0.39
CA LEU A 15 4.53 -9.13 -1.05
C LEU A 15 4.96 -7.80 -1.67
N VAL A 16 4.33 -6.68 -1.25
CA VAL A 16 4.72 -5.33 -1.68
C VAL A 16 6.18 -5.03 -1.30
N ILE A 17 6.61 -5.40 -0.09
CA ILE A 17 8.02 -5.25 0.34
C ILE A 17 8.95 -6.03 -0.59
N LEU A 18 8.66 -7.31 -0.86
CA LEU A 18 9.49 -8.15 -1.72
C LEU A 18 9.59 -7.59 -3.14
N LEU A 19 8.47 -7.16 -3.73
CA LEU A 19 8.43 -6.52 -5.05
C LEU A 19 9.17 -5.18 -5.05
N THR A 20 9.06 -4.39 -3.99
CA THR A 20 9.79 -3.12 -3.85
C THR A 20 11.30 -3.35 -3.76
N ILE A 21 11.74 -4.39 -3.06
CA ILE A 21 13.15 -4.81 -3.03
C ILE A 21 13.60 -5.25 -4.43
N ALA A 22 12.78 -6.03 -5.15
CA ALA A 22 13.09 -6.42 -6.52
C ALA A 22 13.25 -5.20 -7.45
N VAL A 23 12.39 -4.19 -7.33
CA VAL A 23 12.51 -2.90 -8.04
C VAL A 23 13.84 -2.21 -7.72
N LEU A 24 14.24 -2.19 -6.44
CA LEU A 24 15.52 -1.59 -6.03
C LEU A 24 16.74 -2.37 -6.53
N ILE A 25 16.65 -3.70 -6.69
CA ILE A 25 17.73 -4.53 -7.26
C ILE A 25 17.84 -4.31 -8.77
N LEU A 26 16.71 -4.20 -9.47
CA LEU A 26 16.67 -3.92 -10.91
C LEU A 26 17.20 -2.51 -11.24
N LEU A 27 17.09 -1.59 -10.28
CA LEU A 27 17.62 -0.24 -10.36
C LEU A 27 19.12 -0.27 -10.01
N ASP A 28 19.97 -0.51 -11.03
CA ASP A 28 21.42 -0.69 -10.85
C ASP A 28 22.09 0.54 -10.16
N PRO A 29 22.90 0.35 -9.10
CA PRO A 29 23.59 1.42 -8.38
C PRO A 29 24.55 2.25 -9.25
N ASP A 30 25.03 1.72 -10.38
CA ASP A 30 25.89 2.46 -11.31
C ASP A 30 25.13 3.59 -12.02
N TYR A 31 23.81 3.47 -12.22
CA TYR A 31 22.98 4.58 -12.72
C TYR A 31 22.73 5.67 -11.68
N VAL A 32 22.88 5.33 -10.39
CA VAL A 32 22.69 6.25 -9.28
C VAL A 32 23.90 7.16 -9.13
N THR A 33 25.10 6.60 -9.12
CA THR A 33 26.34 7.35 -8.88
C THR A 33 26.76 8.25 -10.05
N ALA A 34 26.47 7.86 -11.30
CA ALA A 34 26.85 8.64 -12.48
C ALA A 34 25.87 9.79 -12.83
N TYR A 35 24.63 9.77 -12.34
CA TYR A 35 23.56 10.66 -12.84
C TYR A 35 22.61 11.25 -11.77
N ILE A 36 22.91 11.14 -10.46
CA ILE A 36 22.07 11.68 -9.38
C ILE A 36 21.69 13.16 -9.57
N SER A 37 22.53 13.98 -10.21
CA SER A 37 22.23 15.40 -10.46
C SER A 37 21.51 15.68 -11.78
N VAL A 38 21.29 14.67 -12.64
CA VAL A 38 20.76 14.85 -14.01
C VAL A 38 19.45 14.08 -14.24
N ASN A 39 19.23 12.92 -13.60
CA ASN A 39 18.10 12.06 -13.92
C ASN A 39 17.06 11.97 -12.79
N TYR A 40 16.17 12.96 -12.75
CA TYR A 40 15.09 13.09 -11.75
C TYR A 40 14.15 11.87 -11.72
N GLU A 41 14.04 11.14 -12.83
CA GLU A 41 13.21 9.94 -12.98
C GLU A 41 13.64 8.82 -12.02
N ILE A 42 14.95 8.54 -11.89
CA ILE A 42 15.51 7.49 -11.02
C ILE A 42 15.35 7.86 -9.55
N VAL A 43 15.59 9.14 -9.21
CA VAL A 43 15.44 9.65 -7.85
C VAL A 43 13.99 9.50 -7.38
N PHE A 44 13.02 9.73 -8.26
CA PHE A 44 11.61 9.54 -7.95
C PHE A 44 11.28 8.09 -7.60
N ILE A 45 11.82 7.11 -8.33
CA ILE A 45 11.63 5.67 -8.05
C ILE A 45 12.16 5.32 -6.65
N TYR A 46 13.32 5.87 -6.26
CA TYR A 46 13.87 5.68 -4.91
C TYR A 46 12.98 6.26 -3.83
N ILE A 47 12.48 7.49 -4.02
CA ILE A 47 11.59 8.14 -3.05
C ILE A 47 10.32 7.32 -2.85
N VAL A 48 9.66 6.90 -3.94
CA VAL A 48 8.44 6.08 -3.87
C VAL A 48 8.73 4.72 -3.22
N SER A 49 9.86 4.09 -3.54
CA SER A 49 10.25 2.81 -2.94
C SER A 49 10.54 2.94 -1.45
N ALA A 50 11.29 3.97 -1.04
CA ALA A 50 11.60 4.23 0.37
C ALA A 50 10.34 4.56 1.19
N LEU A 51 9.45 5.39 0.65
CA LEU A 51 8.16 5.70 1.28
C LEU A 51 7.28 4.46 1.39
N THR A 52 7.30 3.58 0.38
CA THR A 52 6.55 2.31 0.39
C THR A 52 7.07 1.39 1.49
N LEU A 53 8.39 1.21 1.60
CA LEU A 53 8.99 0.39 2.66
C LEU A 53 8.69 0.96 4.06
N LEU A 54 8.80 2.27 4.22
CA LEU A 54 8.46 2.95 5.48
C LEU A 54 6.98 2.76 5.84
N TYR A 55 6.08 2.96 4.88
CA TYR A 55 4.64 2.72 5.06
C TYR A 55 4.35 1.28 5.49
N CYS A 56 4.91 0.29 4.80
CA CYS A 56 4.70 -1.11 5.14
C CYS A 56 5.21 -1.43 6.55
N LEU A 57 6.38 -0.91 6.93
CA LEU A 57 6.96 -1.11 8.27
C LEU A 57 6.08 -0.49 9.36
N VAL A 58 5.72 0.79 9.22
CA VAL A 58 4.89 1.51 10.20
C VAL A 58 3.53 0.83 10.36
N SER A 59 2.91 0.44 9.25
CA SER A 59 1.63 -0.25 9.26
C SER A 59 1.69 -1.63 9.94
N ILE A 60 2.72 -2.44 9.66
CA ILE A 60 2.90 -3.72 10.34
C ILE A 60 3.08 -3.53 11.85
N VAL A 61 3.88 -2.54 12.27
CA VAL A 61 4.04 -2.20 13.70
C VAL A 61 2.71 -1.82 14.33
N MET A 62 1.92 -0.98 13.64
CA MET A 62 0.57 -0.60 14.09
C MET A 62 -0.35 -1.80 14.25
N TYR A 63 -0.33 -2.76 13.32
CA TYR A 63 -1.14 -3.98 13.41
C TYR A 63 -0.74 -4.84 14.61
N VAL A 64 0.56 -5.01 14.87
CA VAL A 64 1.06 -5.73 16.05
C VAL A 64 0.64 -5.04 17.35
N LEU A 65 0.72 -3.70 17.40
CA LEU A 65 0.29 -2.93 18.57
C LEU A 65 -1.21 -3.04 18.82
N MET A 66 -2.03 -3.07 17.76
CA MET A 66 -3.47 -3.29 17.87
C MET A 66 -3.78 -4.70 18.38
N PHE A 67 -3.13 -5.73 17.84
CA PHE A 67 -3.34 -7.11 18.24
C PHE A 67 -2.99 -7.37 19.71
N ARG A 68 -1.94 -6.72 20.24
CA ARG A 68 -1.56 -6.87 21.66
C ARG A 68 -2.49 -6.16 22.64
N ARG A 69 -3.37 -5.25 22.16
CA ARG A 69 -4.13 -4.31 23.01
C ARG A 69 -5.63 -4.59 23.07
N GLU A 70 -6.10 -5.65 22.43
CA GLU A 70 -7.50 -6.16 22.39
C GLU A 70 -8.09 -6.53 23.79
N SER A 71 -7.35 -6.31 24.89
CA SER A 71 -7.70 -6.83 26.23
C SER A 71 -8.18 -5.77 27.24
N GLY A 72 -8.48 -4.52 26.85
CA GLY A 72 -8.50 -3.44 27.87
C GLY A 72 -9.44 -2.24 27.79
N LYS A 73 -10.35 -2.05 26.81
CA LYS A 73 -11.43 -1.02 26.84
C LYS A 73 -12.22 -1.00 25.51
N GLU A 74 -13.48 -1.42 25.55
CA GLU A 74 -14.37 -1.61 24.38
C GLU A 74 -14.79 -0.28 23.70
N ASP A 75 -14.99 0.82 24.45
CA ASP A 75 -15.56 2.06 23.87
C ASP A 75 -14.64 2.81 22.90
N HIS A 76 -13.32 2.76 23.09
CA HIS A 76 -12.34 3.39 22.18
C HIS A 76 -11.83 2.44 21.09
N GLU A 77 -12.30 1.21 21.05
CA GLU A 77 -11.83 0.21 20.10
C GLU A 77 -12.39 0.47 18.69
N VAL A 78 -13.68 0.74 18.59
CA VAL A 78 -14.39 1.03 17.33
C VAL A 78 -13.84 2.28 16.62
N GLU A 79 -13.55 3.34 17.38
CA GLU A 79 -12.99 4.58 16.86
C GLU A 79 -11.56 4.38 16.34
N ARG A 80 -10.72 3.62 17.06
CA ARG A 80 -9.34 3.31 16.65
C ARG A 80 -9.27 2.45 15.41
N ILE A 81 -10.11 1.42 15.30
CA ILE A 81 -10.18 0.55 14.10
C ILE A 81 -10.64 1.36 12.89
N THR A 82 -11.59 2.28 13.07
CA THR A 82 -12.04 3.19 12.01
C THR A 82 -10.91 4.11 11.54
N ASN A 83 -10.20 4.76 12.47
CA ASN A 83 -9.11 5.68 12.14
C ASN A 83 -7.94 4.94 11.45
N CYS A 84 -7.63 3.72 11.88
CA CYS A 84 -6.65 2.87 11.23
C CYS A 84 -7.08 2.52 9.79
N SER A 85 -8.32 2.05 9.61
CA SER A 85 -8.87 1.74 8.28
C SER A 85 -8.84 2.94 7.34
N LEU A 86 -9.21 4.14 7.83
CA LEU A 86 -9.15 5.36 7.04
C LEU A 86 -7.71 5.75 6.68
N SER A 87 -6.78 5.65 7.63
CA SER A 87 -5.36 5.92 7.34
C SER A 87 -4.80 4.95 6.30
N GLU A 88 -5.20 3.68 6.34
CA GLU A 88 -4.79 2.68 5.37
C GLU A 88 -5.35 2.97 3.98
N ILE A 89 -6.61 3.42 3.87
CA ILE A 89 -7.20 3.81 2.57
C ILE A 89 -6.46 5.01 1.97
N VAL A 90 -6.17 6.05 2.77
CA VAL A 90 -5.45 7.24 2.29
C VAL A 90 -4.02 6.89 1.86
N LEU A 91 -3.31 6.11 2.67
CA LEU A 91 -1.95 5.69 2.34
C LEU A 91 -1.94 4.73 1.15
N ALA A 92 -2.91 3.82 1.04
CA ALA A 92 -3.00 2.91 -0.08
C ALA A 92 -3.28 3.65 -1.40
N THR A 93 -4.20 4.63 -1.40
CA THR A 93 -4.47 5.45 -2.58
C THR A 93 -3.27 6.31 -2.99
N SER A 94 -2.51 6.85 -2.03
CA SER A 94 -1.24 7.53 -2.31
C SER A 94 -0.19 6.57 -2.90
N GLY A 95 -0.15 5.32 -2.44
CA GLY A 95 0.69 4.26 -2.97
C GLY A 95 0.34 3.90 -4.42
N ILE A 96 -0.97 3.78 -4.74
CA ILE A 96 -1.44 3.58 -6.12
C ILE A 96 -0.86 4.67 -7.03
N MET A 97 -1.01 5.94 -6.65
CA MET A 97 -0.51 7.07 -7.46
C MET A 97 1.00 6.99 -7.66
N GLY A 98 1.77 6.75 -6.58
CA GLY A 98 3.23 6.64 -6.64
C GLY A 98 3.69 5.53 -7.58
N TRP A 99 3.10 4.33 -7.47
CA TRP A 99 3.50 3.18 -8.27
C TRP A 99 3.05 3.24 -9.73
N VAL A 100 1.91 3.89 -10.03
CA VAL A 100 1.50 4.20 -11.42
C VAL A 100 2.51 5.12 -12.10
N ILE A 101 2.96 6.16 -11.40
CA ILE A 101 3.96 7.09 -11.95
C ILE A 101 5.28 6.34 -12.18
N VAL A 102 5.73 5.52 -11.23
CA VAL A 102 6.93 4.68 -11.38
C VAL A 102 6.80 3.71 -12.57
N CYS A 103 5.63 3.10 -12.77
CA CYS A 103 5.34 2.25 -13.92
C CYS A 103 5.48 3.02 -15.24
N GLY A 104 4.93 4.25 -15.31
CA GLY A 104 5.05 5.10 -16.48
C GLY A 104 6.49 5.55 -16.76
N ILE A 105 7.24 5.90 -15.73
CA ILE A 105 8.66 6.24 -15.84
C ILE A 105 9.46 5.03 -16.34
N GLY A 106 9.31 3.86 -15.72
CA GLY A 106 10.01 2.64 -16.13
C GLY A 106 9.73 2.24 -17.58
N GLY A 107 8.48 2.36 -18.02
CA GLY A 107 8.08 2.11 -19.42
C GLY A 107 8.64 3.12 -20.41
N ASN A 108 8.75 4.39 -20.02
CA ASN A 108 9.33 5.42 -20.87
C ASN A 108 10.86 5.32 -20.98
N VAL A 109 11.53 4.95 -19.88
CA VAL A 109 12.99 4.75 -19.87
C VAL A 109 13.37 3.51 -20.67
N SER A 110 12.59 2.42 -20.57
CA SER A 110 12.88 1.18 -21.31
C SER A 110 12.84 1.36 -22.83
N GLN A 111 12.00 2.25 -23.34
CA GLN A 111 11.90 2.55 -24.77
C GLN A 111 13.06 3.41 -25.31
N ARG A 112 13.70 4.21 -24.45
CA ARG A 112 14.77 5.15 -24.85
C ARG A 112 16.18 4.61 -24.60
N THR A 113 16.31 3.47 -23.90
CA THR A 113 17.61 2.90 -23.51
C THR A 113 17.98 1.68 -24.35
N ILE A 114 19.28 1.35 -24.36
CA ILE A 114 19.86 0.23 -25.12
C ILE A 114 19.30 -1.10 -24.57
N ILE A 115 19.21 -2.12 -25.43
CA ILE A 115 18.51 -3.41 -25.23
C ILE A 115 18.65 -3.98 -23.80
N GLU A 116 19.86 -4.13 -23.27
CA GLU A 116 20.09 -4.78 -21.96
C GLU A 116 19.65 -3.91 -20.77
N THR A 117 19.84 -2.59 -20.86
CA THR A 117 19.33 -1.62 -19.87
C THR A 117 17.81 -1.48 -19.96
N GLY A 118 17.29 -1.44 -21.19
CA GLY A 118 15.86 -1.30 -21.46
C GLY A 118 15.06 -2.49 -20.93
N GLU A 119 15.60 -3.71 -21.04
CA GLU A 119 14.98 -4.91 -20.48
C GLU A 119 14.82 -4.80 -18.95
N ARG A 120 15.85 -4.37 -18.22
CA ARG A 120 15.79 -4.21 -16.76
C ARG A 120 14.73 -3.19 -16.33
N PHE A 121 14.66 -2.05 -17.04
CA PHE A 121 13.61 -1.04 -16.78
C PHE A 121 12.21 -1.53 -17.18
N GLY A 122 12.10 -2.42 -18.17
CA GLY A 122 10.84 -3.09 -18.52
C GLY A 122 10.35 -4.00 -17.39
N TRP A 123 11.23 -4.82 -16.82
CA TRP A 123 10.91 -5.64 -15.64
C TRP A 123 10.57 -4.78 -14.41
N LEU A 124 11.27 -3.66 -14.21
CA LEU A 124 10.96 -2.70 -13.16
C LEU A 124 9.53 -2.15 -13.32
N ALA A 125 9.15 -1.75 -14.54
CA ALA A 125 7.80 -1.27 -14.83
C ALA A 125 6.73 -2.34 -14.56
N ALA A 126 7.00 -3.60 -14.92
CA ALA A 126 6.11 -4.71 -14.61
C ALA A 126 5.93 -4.90 -13.09
N CYS A 127 7.03 -4.87 -12.31
CA CYS A 127 6.97 -4.93 -10.85
C CYS A 127 6.20 -3.75 -10.25
N ALA A 128 6.37 -2.55 -10.79
CA ALA A 128 5.62 -1.36 -10.36
C ALA A 128 4.11 -1.48 -10.65
N GLY A 129 3.74 -2.05 -11.80
CA GLY A 129 2.35 -2.37 -12.13
C GLY A 129 1.73 -3.37 -11.15
N ILE A 130 2.47 -4.43 -10.79
CA ILE A 130 2.02 -5.40 -9.79
C ILE A 130 1.87 -4.74 -8.41
N ASN A 131 2.82 -3.90 -7.99
CA ASN A 131 2.70 -3.14 -6.75
C ASN A 131 1.45 -2.25 -6.74
N THR A 132 1.15 -1.58 -7.85
CA THR A 132 -0.08 -0.79 -8.00
C THR A 132 -1.33 -1.64 -7.75
N ALA A 133 -1.39 -2.84 -8.33
CA ALA A 133 -2.52 -3.76 -8.13
C ALA A 133 -2.62 -4.24 -6.66
N MET A 134 -1.50 -4.49 -6.00
CA MET A 134 -1.47 -4.86 -4.58
C MET A 134 -2.00 -3.73 -3.69
N PHE A 135 -1.60 -2.49 -3.96
CA PHE A 135 -2.12 -1.30 -3.27
C PHE A 135 -3.62 -1.10 -3.51
N LEU A 136 -4.11 -1.36 -4.73
CA LEU A 136 -5.54 -1.36 -5.02
C LEU A 136 -6.28 -2.44 -4.20
N GLY A 137 -5.71 -3.64 -4.09
CA GLY A 137 -6.25 -4.71 -3.26
C GLY A 137 -6.39 -4.30 -1.79
N ILE A 138 -5.37 -3.67 -1.21
CA ILE A 138 -5.42 -3.14 0.17
C ILE A 138 -6.54 -2.10 0.31
N ALA A 139 -6.63 -1.14 -0.62
CA ALA A 139 -7.65 -0.11 -0.59
C ALA A 139 -9.07 -0.71 -0.64
N ILE A 140 -9.30 -1.71 -1.50
CA ILE A 140 -10.60 -2.38 -1.62
C ILE A 140 -10.98 -3.10 -0.32
N VAL A 141 -10.06 -3.85 0.29
CA VAL A 141 -10.34 -4.59 1.54
C VAL A 141 -10.77 -3.63 2.65
N PHE A 142 -10.07 -2.52 2.83
CA PHE A 142 -10.44 -1.55 3.86
C PHE A 142 -11.69 -0.73 3.52
N CYS A 143 -11.90 -0.37 2.26
CA CYS A 143 -13.15 0.27 1.83
C CYS A 143 -14.36 -0.62 2.11
N LEU A 144 -14.28 -1.91 1.76
CA LEU A 144 -15.35 -2.88 2.05
C LEU A 144 -15.58 -3.04 3.55
N HIS A 145 -14.51 -3.08 4.35
CA HIS A 145 -14.61 -3.14 5.81
C HIS A 145 -15.36 -1.92 6.37
N VAL A 146 -15.00 -0.70 5.93
CA VAL A 146 -15.67 0.54 6.35
C VAL A 146 -17.13 0.54 5.92
N VAL A 147 -17.44 0.21 4.66
CA VAL A 147 -18.82 0.17 4.16
C VAL A 147 -19.67 -0.82 4.94
N ASN A 148 -19.17 -2.03 5.18
CA ASN A 148 -19.93 -3.06 5.88
C ASN A 148 -20.22 -2.66 7.34
N ASN A 149 -19.22 -2.12 8.05
CA ASN A 149 -19.36 -1.80 9.47
C ASN A 149 -20.04 -0.46 9.73
N LYS A 150 -19.84 0.56 8.89
CA LYS A 150 -20.39 1.91 9.12
C LYS A 150 -21.71 2.17 8.42
N ILE A 151 -21.92 1.59 7.24
CA ILE A 151 -23.12 1.87 6.42
C ILE A 151 -24.14 0.77 6.63
N ILE A 152 -23.79 -0.48 6.32
CA ILE A 152 -24.75 -1.59 6.30
C ILE A 152 -25.21 -1.99 7.71
N GLN A 153 -24.27 -2.11 8.66
CA GLN A 153 -24.61 -2.51 10.04
C GLN A 153 -25.30 -1.39 10.85
N ARG A 154 -24.95 -0.12 10.58
CA ARG A 154 -25.61 1.03 11.21
C ARG A 154 -27.09 1.10 10.81
N ASP A 155 -27.38 0.93 9.52
CA ASP A 155 -28.73 0.95 8.97
C ASP A 155 -29.61 -0.16 9.61
N ARG A 156 -29.07 -1.37 9.76
CA ARG A 156 -29.75 -2.48 10.48
C ARG A 156 -30.08 -2.17 11.94
N GLY A 157 -29.23 -1.40 12.64
CA GLY A 157 -29.48 -0.99 14.03
C GLY A 157 -30.67 -0.04 14.12
N ASP A 158 -30.71 0.97 13.26
CA ASP A 158 -31.76 1.99 13.25
C ASP A 158 -33.14 1.40 12.90
N TYR A 159 -33.21 0.45 11.95
CA TYR A 159 -34.46 -0.27 11.66
C TYR A 159 -34.96 -1.15 12.83
N MET A 160 -34.05 -1.74 13.61
CA MET A 160 -34.43 -2.59 14.74
C MET A 160 -34.97 -1.76 15.92
N TYR A 161 -34.47 -0.54 16.13
CA TYR A 161 -34.99 0.39 17.14
C TYR A 161 -36.31 1.03 16.71
N ALA A 162 -36.47 1.36 15.42
CA ALA A 162 -37.73 1.90 14.88
C ALA A 162 -38.91 0.91 14.96
N ASN A 163 -38.64 -0.39 14.97
CA ASN A 163 -39.68 -1.43 15.07
C ASN A 163 -39.99 -1.88 16.51
N ARG A 164 -39.39 -1.23 17.52
CA ARG A 164 -39.64 -1.46 18.96
C ARG A 164 -40.42 -0.34 19.65
N THR A 165 -40.75 0.73 18.93
CA THR A 165 -41.66 1.81 19.35
C THR A 165 -43.00 1.67 18.66
#